data_AF-A0A3M2AYY6-F1
#
_entry.id   AF-A0A3M2AYY6-F1
#
_cell.length_a   1.000
_cell.length_b   1.000
_cell.length_c   1.000
_cell.angle_alpha   90.00
_cell.angle_beta   90.00
_cell.angle_gamma   90.00
#
_symmetry.space_group_name_H-M   'P 1'
#
loop_
_entity.id
_entity.type
_entity.pdbx_description
1 polymer ?
#
loop_
_entity_poly.entity_id
_entity_poly.type
_entity_poly.pdbx_seq_one_letter_code
_entity_poly.pdbx_strand_id
1 'polypeptide(L)'
;TNDQLSFSFSTSYRDLRLSYTLIKDLRVEKDLQRSLNLEYRGACWSFGALVRSIYDGTRGKYISEAFLTFNIFDLQRFTVPLKR
;
A
#
# COMPACT_ATOMS: atom_id res chain seq x y z
N THR A 1 10.59 0.27 -27.31
CA THR A 1 10.44 -1.05 -26.68
C THR A 1 10.12 -0.83 -25.22
N ASN A 2 9.08 -1.49 -24.70
CA ASN A 2 8.64 -1.32 -23.32
C ASN A 2 9.39 -2.36 -22.47
N ASP A 3 10.52 -1.95 -21.89
CA ASP A 3 11.42 -2.84 -21.15
C ASP A 3 11.04 -2.95 -19.67
N GLN A 4 9.81 -2.56 -19.30
CA GLN A 4 9.33 -2.59 -17.92
C GLN A 4 8.36 -3.75 -17.67
N LEU A 5 8.59 -4.49 -16.59
CA LEU A 5 7.72 -5.55 -16.09
C LEU A 5 7.01 -5.08 -14.82
N SER A 6 5.72 -5.37 -14.72
CA SER A 6 4.91 -5.10 -13.54
C SER A 6 4.40 -6.41 -12.95
N PHE A 7 4.72 -6.64 -11.68
CA PHE A 7 4.23 -7.76 -10.89
C PHE A 7 3.28 -7.21 -9.82
N SER A 8 2.13 -7.85 -9.67
CA SER A 8 1.16 -7.50 -8.63
C SER A 8 0.62 -8.76 -7.99
N PHE A 9 0.53 -8.73 -6.67
CA PHE A 9 -0.05 -9.77 -5.84
C PHE A 9 -1.05 -9.12 -4.89
N SER A 10 -2.22 -9.73 -4.71
CA SER A 10 -3.19 -9.28 -3.72
C SER A 10 -3.87 -10.50 -3.12
N THR A 11 -4.02 -10.50 -1.81
CA THR A 11 -4.80 -11.49 -1.07
C THR A 11 -5.64 -10.81 0.00
N SER A 12 -6.73 -11.45 0.38
CA SER A 12 -7.65 -10.95 1.38
C SER A 12 -8.13 -12.08 2.27
N TYR A 13 -8.18 -11.83 3.57
CA TYR A 13 -8.77 -12.71 4.55
C TYR A 13 -9.66 -11.90 5.50
N ARG A 14 -10.97 -12.18 5.45
CA ARG A 14 -11.99 -11.41 6.18
C ARG A 14 -11.84 -9.91 5.87
N ASP A 15 -11.60 -9.11 6.90
CA ASP A 15 -11.49 -7.65 6.86
C ASP A 15 -10.08 -7.16 6.53
N LEU A 16 -9.13 -8.07 6.33
CA LEU A 16 -7.73 -7.76 6.10
C LEU A 16 -7.36 -8.02 4.64
N ARG A 17 -6.71 -7.06 4.00
CA ARG A 17 -6.20 -7.14 2.64
C ARG A 17 -4.70 -6.86 2.64
N LEU A 18 -3.94 -7.72 1.98
CA LEU A 18 -2.53 -7.54 1.72
C LEU A 18 -2.33 -7.40 0.21
N SER A 19 -1.58 -6.39 -0.22
CA SER A 19 -1.25 -6.19 -1.62
C SER A 19 0.23 -5.86 -1.78
N TYR A 20 0.86 -6.41 -2.80
CA TYR A 20 2.24 -6.15 -3.15
C TYR A 20 2.33 -5.80 -4.64
N THR A 21 3.14 -4.81 -4.98
CA THR A 21 3.42 -4.41 -6.37
C THR A 21 4.92 -4.19 -6.54
N LEU A 22 5.45 -4.64 -7.67
CA LEU A 22 6.83 -4.44 -8.10
C LEU A 22 6.84 -4.01 -9.56
N ILE A 23 7.52 -2.91 -9.85
CA ILE A 23 7.81 -2.45 -11.21
C ILE A 23 9.31 -2.58 -11.41
N LYS A 24 9.72 -3.35 -12.42
CA LYS A 24 11.13 -3.62 -12.74
C LYS A 24 11.44 -3.14 -14.15
N ASP A 25 12.56 -2.45 -14.32
CA ASP A 25 13.12 -2.08 -15.61
C ASP A 25 14.20 -3.11 -16.01
N LEU A 26 14.02 -3.77 -17.14
CA LEU A 26 14.93 -4.78 -17.68
C LEU A 26 16.15 -4.17 -18.37
N ARG A 27 16.08 -2.92 -18.82
CA ARG A 27 17.21 -2.26 -19.49
C ARG A 27 18.28 -1.83 -18.50
N VAL A 28 17.86 -1.35 -17.33
CA VAL A 28 18.77 -0.91 -16.25
C VAL A 28 18.95 -1.99 -15.18
N GLU A 29 18.17 -3.09 -15.27
CA GLU A 29 18.11 -4.18 -14.29
C GLU A 29 17.82 -3.69 -12.86
N LYS A 30 16.91 -2.72 -12.72
CA LYS A 30 16.53 -2.11 -11.43
C LYS A 30 15.05 -2.25 -11.15
N ASP A 31 14.74 -2.43 -9.87
CA ASP A 31 13.37 -2.31 -9.36
C ASP A 31 13.03 -0.83 -9.27
N LEU A 32 12.21 -0.30 -10.17
CA LEU A 32 11.81 1.10 -10.16
C LEU A 32 10.92 1.43 -8.97
N GLN A 33 10.02 0.51 -8.62
CA GLN A 33 9.10 0.69 -7.50
C GLN A 33 8.77 -0.65 -6.84
N ARG A 34 8.73 -0.66 -5.51
CA ARG A 34 8.23 -1.76 -4.69
C ARG A 34 7.24 -1.20 -3.69
N SER A 35 6.08 -1.81 -3.55
CA SER A 35 5.11 -1.39 -2.55
C SER A 35 4.45 -2.59 -1.88
N LEU A 36 4.35 -2.55 -0.56
CA LEU A 36 3.60 -3.49 0.25
C LEU A 36 2.53 -2.71 1.02
N ASN A 37 1.28 -3.08 0.83
CA ASN A 37 0.12 -2.44 1.42
C ASN A 37 -0.66 -3.43 2.27
N LEU A 38 -0.93 -3.07 3.51
CA LEU A 38 -1.78 -3.81 4.43
C LEU A 38 -2.96 -2.93 4.82
N GLU A 39 -4.17 -3.38 4.52
CA GLU A 39 -5.41 -2.67 4.84
C GLU A 39 -6.26 -3.54 5.76
N TYR A 40 -6.77 -2.94 6.83
CA TYR A 40 -7.80 -3.51 7.68
C TYR A 40 -9.05 -2.65 7.62
N ARG A 41 -10.20 -3.27 7.34
CA ARG A 41 -11.48 -2.59 7.19
C ARG A 41 -12.42 -2.95 8.33
N GLY A 42 -12.60 -2.03 9.28
CA GLY A 42 -13.67 -2.12 10.28
C GLY A 42 -15.04 -1.76 9.70
N ALA A 43 -16.05 -1.72 10.57
CA ALA A 43 -17.43 -1.45 10.17
C ALA A 43 -17.65 -0.04 9.57
N CYS A 44 -17.03 0.98 10.17
CA CYS A 44 -17.17 2.40 9.82
C CYS A 44 -15.82 3.13 9.82
N TRP A 45 -14.73 2.36 9.73
CA TRP A 45 -13.38 2.89 9.69
C TRP A 45 -12.48 1.91 8.94
N SER A 46 -11.35 2.40 8.45
CA SER A 46 -10.26 1.56 7.95
C SER A 46 -8.92 2.09 8.41
N PHE A 47 -7.98 1.17 8.54
CA PHE A 47 -6.59 1.47 8.80
C PHE A 47 -5.75 0.83 7.69
N GLY A 48 -4.84 1.60 7.12
CA GLY A 48 -3.92 1.18 6.08
C GLY A 48 -2.49 1.49 6.46
N ALA A 49 -1.60 0.54 6.17
CA ALA A 49 -0.16 0.72 6.26
C ALA A 49 0.46 0.38 4.90
N LEU A 50 1.11 1.36 4.28
CA LEU A 50 1.78 1.22 3.00
C LEU A 50 3.26 1.51 3.18
N VAL A 51 4.11 0.56 2.84
CA VAL A 51 5.55 0.79 2.67
C VAL A 51 5.85 0.79 1.18
N ARG A 52 6.46 1.86 0.69
CA ARG A 52 6.82 2.03 -0.71
C ARG A 52 8.30 2.39 -0.83
N SER A 53 8.98 1.82 -1.80
CA SER A 53 10.36 2.16 -2.15
C SER A 53 10.43 2.45 -3.64
N ILE A 54 10.96 3.61 -4.01
CA ILE A 54 11.10 4.05 -5.40
C ILE A 54 12.57 4.30 -5.68
N TYR A 55 13.07 3.80 -6.81
CA TYR A 55 14.43 4.06 -7.24
C TYR A 55 14.53 5.44 -7.92
N ASP A 56 15.32 6.35 -7.33
CA ASP A 56 15.67 7.63 -7.94
C ASP A 56 16.91 7.45 -8.82
N GLY A 57 16.69 7.41 -10.14
CA GLY A 57 17.74 7.25 -11.14
C GLY A 57 18.75 8.41 -11.18
N THR A 58 18.40 9.59 -10.67
CA THR A 58 19.29 10.76 -10.63
C THR A 58 20.27 10.64 -9.47
N ARG A 59 19.79 10.16 -8.32
CA ARG A 59 20.60 10.00 -7.09
C ARG A 59 21.22 8.62 -6.94
N GLY A 60 20.83 7.65 -7.77
CA GLY A 60 21.27 6.26 -7.70
C GLY A 60 20.88 5.57 -6.39
N LYS A 61 19.80 6.02 -5.75
CA LYS A 61 19.38 5.60 -4.41
C LYS A 61 17.89 5.28 -4.38
N TYR A 62 17.52 4.42 -3.44
CA TYR A 62 16.11 4.16 -3.15
C TYR A 62 15.58 5.17 -2.13
N ILE A 63 14.43 5.75 -2.44
CA ILE A 63 13.64 6.57 -1.52
C ILE A 63 12.55 5.67 -0.97
N SER A 64 12.63 5.37 0.32
CA SER A 64 11.65 4.55 1.02
C SER A 64 10.73 5.43 1.85
N GLU A 65 9.43 5.20 1.72
CA GLU A 65 8.36 5.95 2.36
C GLU A 65 7.45 4.95 3.09
N ALA A 66 7.00 5.35 4.28
CA ALA A 66 5.97 4.63 5.02
C ALA A 66 4.78 5.57 5.21
N PHE A 67 3.60 5.09 4.84
CA PHE A 67 2.35 5.79 5.00
C PHE A 67 1.47 5.01 5.96
N LEU A 68 0.91 5.71 6.93
CA LEU A 68 -0.15 5.22 7.79
C LEU A 68 -1.38 6.06 7.51
N THR A 69 -2.48 5.38 7.17
CA THR A 69 -3.73 6.02 6.81
C THR A 69 -4.82 5.51 7.73
N PHE A 70 -5.53 6.41 8.39
CA PHE A 70 -6.74 6.09 9.12
C PHE A 70 -7.91 6.84 8.49
N ASN A 71 -8.91 6.10 8.04
CA ASN A 71 -10.10 6.67 7.42
C ASN A 71 -11.31 6.36 8.29
N ILE A 72 -12.18 7.35 8.48
CA ILE A 72 -13.51 7.16 9.06
C ILE A 72 -14.52 7.39 7.94
N PHE A 73 -15.48 6.48 7.81
CA PHE A 73 -16.55 6.57 6.82
C PHE A 73 -17.84 6.02 7.42
N ASP A 74 -18.98 6.33 6.82
CA ASP A 74 -20.29 5.89 7.35
C ASP A 74 -20.51 6.33 8.82
N LEU A 75 -20.32 7.64 9.07
CA LEU A 75 -20.50 8.29 10.38
C LEU A 75 -21.89 8.06 10.98
N GLN A 76 -22.90 7.76 10.15
CA GLN A 76 -24.25 7.42 10.61
C GLN A 76 -24.29 6.11 11.40
N ARG A 77 -23.37 5.17 11.11
CA ARG A 77 -23.18 3.92 11.86
C ARG A 77 -22.08 4.01 12.92
N PHE A 78 -21.38 5.14 13.00
CA PHE A 78 -20.37 5.38 14.02
C PHE A 78 -21.04 5.70 15.37
N THR A 79 -21.57 4.67 16.01
CA THR A 79 -22.07 4.75 17.38
C THR A 79 -20.93 4.40 18.33
N VAL A 80 -20.37 5.41 19.00
CA VAL A 80 -19.44 5.17 20.10
C VAL A 80 -20.25 4.51 21.22
N PRO A 81 -19.83 3.35 21.77
CA PRO A 81 -20.51 2.79 22.92
C PRO A 81 -20.25 3.70 24.11
N LEU A 82 -21.12 4.70 24.30
CA LEU A 82 -21.20 5.47 25.53
C LEU A 82 -21.69 4.50 26.62
N LYS A 83 -20.74 3.80 27.26
CA LYS A 83 -20.99 3.18 28.56
C LYS A 83 -21.34 4.31 29.52
N ARG A 84 -22.60 4.31 29.96
CA ARG A 84 -23.08 5.11 31.09
C ARG A 84 -22.56 4.54 32.40
#